data_AF-A0A368FX18-F1
#
_entry.id   AF-A0A368FX18-F1
#
_cell.length_a   1.000
_cell.length_b   1.000
_cell.length_c   1.000
_cell.angle_alpha   90.00
_cell.angle_beta   90.00
_cell.angle_gamma   90.00
#
_symmetry.space_group_name_H-M   'P 1'
#
loop_
_entity.id
_entity.type
_entity.pdbx_description
1 polymer ?
#
loop_
_entity_poly.entity_id
_entity_poly.type
_entity_poly.pdbx_seq_one_letter_code
_entity_poly.pdbx_strand_id
1 'polypeptide(L)'
;MLCAGKDGEADYAEEAKTEGYDGHLEWEGDTNKMLCMKYEFYEKILRLRQDGNKEDVMEVFDTLGVAASEIQMEYLCELLQQSQSAEMAKEALLIAICIGSRPLVELILTLFRDYPHEERAG
;
A
#
# COMPACT_ATOMS: atom_id res chain seq x y z
N MET A 1 19.68 -54.52 33.48
CA MET A 1 20.65 -53.73 34.25
C MET A 1 21.02 -52.53 33.39
N LEU A 2 20.56 -51.35 33.81
CA LEU A 2 21.13 -49.99 33.62
C LEU A 2 21.60 -49.50 32.23
N CYS A 3 20.75 -48.64 31.64
CA CYS A 3 20.93 -47.29 31.05
C CYS A 3 22.29 -46.80 30.47
N ALA A 4 22.22 -46.22 29.27
CA ALA A 4 22.58 -44.84 28.85
C ALA A 4 22.49 -44.78 27.31
N GLY A 5 21.82 -43.86 26.60
CA GLY A 5 21.50 -42.47 26.84
C GLY A 5 22.26 -41.62 25.80
N LYS A 6 21.53 -40.77 25.04
CA LYS A 6 22.01 -39.60 24.26
C LYS A 6 22.66 -39.89 22.88
N ASP A 7 22.33 -39.25 21.75
CA ASP A 7 21.74 -37.92 21.48
C ASP A 7 20.95 -37.91 20.16
N GLY A 8 19.77 -37.28 20.18
CA GLY A 8 19.07 -36.88 18.97
C GLY A 8 19.61 -35.54 18.51
N GLU A 9 20.17 -35.51 17.31
CA GLU A 9 20.55 -34.27 16.64
C GLU A 9 19.34 -33.81 15.82
N ALA A 10 18.43 -33.12 16.49
CA ALA A 10 17.41 -32.33 15.82
C ALA A 10 18.13 -31.15 15.18
N ASP A 11 18.18 -31.18 13.85
CA ASP A 11 18.57 -30.05 13.01
C ASP A 11 17.66 -28.87 13.36
N TYR A 12 18.20 -27.93 14.14
CA TYR A 12 17.51 -26.68 14.45
C TYR A 12 17.53 -25.86 13.16
N ALA A 13 16.49 -26.02 12.35
CA ALA A 13 16.15 -25.05 11.33
C ALA A 13 16.11 -23.68 12.02
N GLU A 14 17.07 -22.83 11.66
CA GLU A 14 17.15 -21.45 12.10
C GLU A 14 15.86 -20.77 11.62
N GLU A 15 14.86 -20.70 12.51
CA GLU A 15 13.64 -19.97 12.27
C GLU A 15 14.05 -18.53 11.97
N ALA A 16 13.98 -18.17 10.68
CA ALA A 16 14.10 -16.81 10.21
C ALA A 16 13.18 -15.97 11.08
N LYS A 17 13.77 -15.13 11.93
CA LYS A 17 13.02 -14.18 12.74
C LYS A 17 12.13 -13.41 11.78
N THR A 18 10.84 -13.70 11.82
CA THR A 18 9.83 -12.86 11.20
C THR A 18 9.89 -11.56 11.96
N GLU A 19 10.64 -10.61 11.40
CA GLU A 19 10.67 -9.22 11.86
C GLU A 19 9.22 -8.73 11.81
N GLY A 20 8.56 -8.81 12.97
CA GLY A 20 7.20 -8.34 13.12
C GLY A 20 7.20 -6.85 12.82
N TYR A 21 6.34 -6.44 11.88
CA TYR A 21 6.07 -5.04 11.64
C TYR A 21 5.45 -4.44 12.92
N ASP A 22 6.25 -3.67 13.66
CA ASP A 22 5.88 -2.98 14.92
C ASP A 22 4.87 -1.83 14.70
N GLY A 23 4.40 -1.62 13.47
CA GLY A 23 3.49 -0.51 13.17
C GLY A 23 4.15 0.87 13.23
N HIS A 24 5.41 0.96 13.67
CA HIS A 24 6.18 2.18 13.71
C HIS A 24 7.35 2.11 12.72
N LEU A 25 7.09 2.62 11.50
CA LEU A 25 8.15 2.96 10.56
C LEU A 25 8.30 4.49 10.57
N GLU A 26 9.39 5.00 11.12
CA GLU A 26 9.77 6.39 10.89
C GLU A 26 10.19 6.50 9.42
N TRP A 27 9.35 7.17 8.62
CA TRP A 27 9.76 7.56 7.29
C TRP A 27 10.82 8.66 7.46
N GLU A 28 12.09 8.34 7.21
CA GLU A 28 13.15 9.34 7.01
C GLU A 28 12.92 10.10 5.68
N GLY A 29 11.74 10.71 5.54
CA GLY A 29 11.32 11.43 4.35
C GLY A 29 11.29 12.92 4.63
N ASP A 30 12.06 13.69 3.86
CA ASP A 30 11.89 15.15 3.75
C ASP A 30 10.40 15.45 3.54
N THR A 31 9.78 16.09 4.53
CA THR A 31 8.34 16.39 4.54
C THR A 31 7.89 17.09 3.26
N ASN A 32 8.78 17.87 2.64
CA ASN A 32 8.51 18.52 1.36
C ASN A 32 8.37 17.53 0.21
N LYS A 33 9.20 16.48 0.16
CA LYS A 33 9.11 15.43 -0.88
C LYS A 33 7.78 14.69 -0.79
N MET A 34 7.33 14.37 0.42
CA MET A 34 6.03 13.70 0.60
C MET A 34 4.88 14.61 0.16
N LEU A 35 4.95 15.91 0.48
CA LEU A 35 3.96 16.87 0.03
C LEU A 35 3.91 16.97 -1.50
N CYS A 36 5.08 17.01 -2.16
CA CYS A 36 5.17 17.00 -3.62
C CYS A 36 4.55 15.73 -4.21
N MET A 37 4.89 14.55 -3.70
CA MET A 37 4.31 13.29 -4.19
C MET A 37 2.79 13.24 -4.01
N LYS A 38 2.28 13.74 -2.88
CA LYS A 38 0.83 13.85 -2.63
C LYS A 38 0.14 14.74 -3.68
N TYR A 39 0.74 15.88 -4.02
CA TYR A 39 0.21 16.77 -5.04
C TYR A 39 0.27 16.17 -6.45
N GLU A 40 1.42 15.61 -6.83
CA GLU A 40 1.62 14.99 -8.14
C GLU A 40 0.69 13.80 -8.35
N PHE A 41 0.54 12.94 -7.34
CA PHE A 41 -0.40 11.83 -7.39
C PHE A 41 -1.82 12.33 -7.59
N TYR A 42 -2.25 13.33 -6.81
CA TYR A 42 -3.60 13.88 -6.97
C TYR A 42 -3.86 14.41 -8.40
N GLU A 43 -2.91 15.13 -8.98
CA GLU A 43 -3.01 15.62 -10.37
C GLU A 43 -3.09 14.47 -11.38
N LYS A 44 -2.28 13.41 -11.22
CA LYS A 44 -2.35 12.21 -12.05
C LYS A 44 -3.73 11.53 -11.95
N ILE A 45 -4.32 11.47 -10.76
CA ILE A 45 -5.67 10.93 -10.55
C ILE A 45 -6.75 11.79 -11.21
N LEU A 46 -6.61 13.12 -11.18
CA LEU A 46 -7.52 14.01 -11.92
C LEU A 46 -7.47 13.77 -13.43
N ARG A 47 -6.27 13.59 -14.00
CA ARG A 47 -6.10 13.26 -15.43
C ARG A 47 -6.70 11.91 -15.76
N LEU A 48 -6.39 10.88 -14.97
CA LEU A 48 -6.98 9.55 -15.10
C LEU A 48 -8.51 9.60 -15.15
N ARG A 49 -9.15 10.41 -14.29
CA ARG A 49 -10.61 10.58 -14.30
C ARG A 49 -11.15 11.26 -15.57
N GLN A 50 -10.33 12.05 -16.26
CA GLN A 50 -10.70 12.79 -17.48
C GLN A 50 -10.47 11.99 -18.76
N ASP A 51 -9.27 11.40 -18.93
CA ASP A 51 -8.85 10.75 -20.16
C ASP A 51 -8.82 9.21 -20.08
N GLY A 52 -8.91 8.64 -18.88
CA GLY A 52 -8.83 7.20 -18.64
C GLY A 52 -7.44 6.60 -18.83
N ASN A 53 -6.39 7.42 -18.96
CA ASN A 53 -5.02 6.94 -19.14
C ASN A 53 -4.43 6.48 -17.80
N LYS A 54 -4.18 5.17 -17.70
CA LYS A 54 -3.62 4.51 -16.52
C LYS A 54 -2.09 4.61 -16.43
N GLU A 55 -1.38 4.93 -17.52
CA GLU A 55 0.10 4.87 -17.59
C GLU A 55 0.77 5.71 -16.49
N ASP A 56 0.32 6.95 -16.30
CA ASP A 56 0.87 7.86 -15.29
C ASP A 56 0.73 7.30 -13.87
N VAL A 57 -0.36 6.59 -13.57
CA VAL A 57 -0.65 6.04 -12.25
C VAL A 57 0.09 4.71 -12.04
N MET A 58 0.21 3.89 -13.09
CA MET A 58 1.03 2.68 -13.06
C MET A 58 2.51 3.00 -12.80
N GLU A 59 3.04 4.06 -13.41
CA GLU A 59 4.40 4.54 -13.13
C GLU A 59 4.60 4.90 -11.65
N VAL A 60 3.57 5.45 -10.99
CA VAL A 60 3.62 5.72 -9.55
C VAL A 60 3.71 4.40 -8.76
N PHE A 61 2.92 3.39 -9.13
CA PHE A 61 2.99 2.08 -8.45
C PHE A 61 4.36 1.43 -8.59
N ASP A 62 4.97 1.51 -9.78
CA ASP A 62 6.32 1.03 -10.03
C ASP A 62 7.36 1.81 -9.19
N THR A 63 7.25 3.14 -9.16
CA THR A 63 8.14 4.02 -8.38
C THR A 63 8.07 3.73 -6.88
N LEU A 64 6.87 3.40 -6.38
CA LEU A 64 6.65 3.04 -4.98
C LEU A 64 7.04 1.59 -4.66
N GLY A 65 7.37 0.77 -5.67
CA GLY A 65 7.66 -0.65 -5.48
C GLY A 65 6.47 -1.42 -4.92
N VAL A 66 5.25 -1.11 -5.39
CA VAL A 66 4.02 -1.76 -4.92
C VAL A 66 4.10 -3.26 -5.19
N ALA A 67 4.16 -4.06 -4.13
CA ALA A 67 4.23 -5.53 -4.21
C ALA A 67 2.84 -6.15 -4.46
N ALA A 68 2.21 -5.80 -5.58
CA ALA A 68 0.91 -6.31 -6.01
C ALA A 68 1.01 -6.96 -7.40
N SER A 69 0.06 -7.83 -7.73
CA SER A 69 -0.01 -8.36 -9.09
C SER A 69 -0.47 -7.29 -10.09
N GLU A 70 -0.11 -7.43 -11.36
CA GLU A 70 -0.54 -6.52 -12.43
C GLU A 70 -2.06 -6.36 -12.47
N ILE A 71 -2.81 -7.46 -12.30
CA ILE A 71 -4.27 -7.45 -12.22
C ILE A 71 -4.78 -6.60 -11.05
N GLN A 72 -4.15 -6.68 -9.88
CA GLN A 72 -4.51 -5.86 -8.73
C GLN A 72 -4.23 -4.38 -8.98
N MET A 73 -3.13 -4.06 -9.66
CA MET A 73 -2.77 -2.68 -10.03
C MET A 73 -3.72 -2.10 -11.08
N GLU A 74 -4.11 -2.89 -12.08
CA GLU A 74 -5.11 -2.49 -13.08
C GLU A 74 -6.46 -2.21 -12.44
N TYR A 75 -6.88 -3.08 -11.51
CA TYR A 75 -8.13 -2.91 -10.77
C TYR A 75 -8.08 -1.69 -9.85
N LEU A 76 -6.94 -1.47 -9.18
CA LEU A 76 -6.75 -0.26 -8.37
C LEU A 76 -6.86 1.00 -9.23
N CYS A 77 -6.28 1.00 -10.44
CA CYS A 77 -6.48 2.09 -11.41
C CYS A 77 -7.96 2.30 -11.77
N GLU A 78 -8.75 1.24 -11.92
CA GLU A 78 -10.19 1.35 -12.21
C GLU A 78 -10.96 1.99 -11.06
N LEU A 79 -10.69 1.57 -9.83
CA LEU A 79 -11.28 2.18 -8.63
C LEU A 79 -10.90 3.66 -8.52
N LEU A 80 -9.64 3.98 -8.76
CA LEU A 80 -9.13 5.36 -8.74
C LEU A 80 -9.74 6.22 -9.86
N GLN A 81 -9.96 5.65 -11.04
CA GLN A 81 -10.68 6.32 -12.13
C GLN A 81 -12.15 6.56 -11.75
N GLN A 82 -12.79 5.62 -11.07
CA GLN A 82 -14.19 5.70 -10.64
C GLN A 82 -14.40 6.44 -9.30
N SER A 83 -13.32 6.90 -8.65
CA SER A 83 -13.32 7.54 -7.33
C SER A 83 -13.94 8.95 -7.26
N GLN A 84 -14.94 9.24 -8.11
CA GLN A 84 -15.90 10.34 -7.94
C GLN A 84 -16.89 10.08 -6.79
N SER A 85 -16.91 8.88 -6.23
CA SER A 85 -17.59 8.56 -4.97
C SER A 85 -16.57 8.19 -3.89
N ALA A 86 -16.93 8.47 -2.64
CA ALA A 86 -16.15 8.08 -1.48
C ALA A 86 -16.02 6.55 -1.35
N GLU A 87 -17.02 5.78 -1.79
CA GLU A 87 -17.02 4.31 -1.71
C GLU A 87 -15.88 3.69 -2.53
N MET A 88 -15.67 4.13 -3.77
CA MET A 88 -14.59 3.62 -4.62
C MET A 88 -13.22 4.02 -4.06
N ALA A 89 -13.10 5.23 -3.48
CA ALA A 89 -11.89 5.65 -2.80
C ALA A 89 -11.60 4.81 -1.53
N LYS A 90 -12.65 4.40 -0.79
CA LYS A 90 -12.53 3.49 0.37
C LYS A 90 -12.07 2.10 -0.05
N GLU A 91 -12.62 1.57 -1.14
CA GLU A 91 -12.20 0.26 -1.65
C GLU A 91 -10.74 0.28 -2.11
N ALA A 92 -10.32 1.31 -2.85
CA ALA A 92 -8.93 1.53 -3.21
C ALA A 92 -8.01 1.62 -1.96
N LEU A 93 -8.47 2.32 -0.93
CA LEU A 93 -7.75 2.45 0.35
C LEU A 93 -7.60 1.09 1.05
N LEU A 94 -8.66 0.27 1.10
CA LEU A 94 -8.63 -1.07 1.69
C LEU A 94 -7.64 -1.98 0.94
N ILE A 95 -7.61 -1.92 -0.38
CA ILE A 95 -6.63 -2.67 -1.20
C ILE A 95 -5.21 -2.23 -0.85
N ALA A 96 -4.93 -0.93 -0.77
CA ALA A 96 -3.60 -0.44 -0.41
C ALA A 96 -3.16 -0.87 1.00
N ILE A 97 -4.10 -0.92 1.95
CA ILE A 97 -3.86 -1.47 3.30
C ILE A 97 -3.53 -2.96 3.22
N CYS A 98 -4.30 -3.74 2.45
CA CYS A 98 -4.08 -5.18 2.27
C CYS A 98 -2.76 -5.51 1.57
N ILE A 99 -2.32 -4.66 0.63
CA ILE A 99 -0.98 -4.76 0.01
C ILE A 99 0.12 -4.46 1.04
N GLY A 100 -0.19 -3.67 2.08
CA GLY A 100 0.79 -3.25 3.09
C GLY A 100 1.67 -2.09 2.62
N SER A 101 1.27 -1.35 1.58
CA SER A 101 2.03 -0.20 1.06
C SER A 101 1.61 1.09 1.75
N ARG A 102 2.29 1.45 2.83
CA ARG A 102 2.05 2.72 3.55
C ARG A 102 2.12 3.96 2.64
N PRO A 103 3.08 4.11 1.72
CA PRO A 103 3.11 5.26 0.80
C PRO A 103 1.84 5.34 -0.03
N LEU A 104 1.40 4.21 -0.59
CA LEU A 104 0.19 4.13 -1.38
C LEU A 104 -1.05 4.49 -0.55
N VAL A 105 -1.13 4.01 0.69
CA VAL A 105 -2.20 4.38 1.64
C VAL A 105 -2.23 5.90 1.85
N GLU A 106 -1.08 6.53 2.10
CA GLU A 106 -1.01 7.98 2.30
C GLU A 106 -1.36 8.78 1.05
N LEU A 107 -1.01 8.29 -0.13
CA LEU A 107 -1.39 8.89 -1.41
C LEU A 107 -2.90 8.79 -1.65
N ILE A 108 -3.51 7.62 -1.44
CA ILE A 108 -4.96 7.42 -1.61
C ILE A 108 -5.76 8.25 -0.60
N LEU A 109 -5.28 8.38 0.65
CA LEU A 109 -5.90 9.25 1.64
C LEU A 109 -6.01 10.71 1.18
N THR A 110 -5.12 11.19 0.31
CA THR A 110 -5.22 12.57 -0.21
C THR A 110 -6.45 12.79 -1.09
N LEU A 111 -7.03 11.73 -1.65
CA LEU A 111 -8.25 11.80 -2.46
C LEU A 111 -9.49 12.12 -1.60
N PHE A 112 -9.45 11.82 -0.30
CA PHE A 112 -10.54 12.11 0.64
C PHE A 112 -10.66 13.58 1.01
N ARG A 113 -9.74 14.44 0.55
CA ARG A 113 -9.92 15.90 0.65
C ARG A 113 -11.21 16.37 -0.06
N ASP A 114 -11.66 15.61 -1.05
CA ASP A 114 -12.88 15.88 -1.81
C ASP A 114 -14.13 15.35 -1.07
N TYR A 115 -13.96 14.53 -0.01
CA TYR A 115 -15.02 13.89 0.78
C TYR A 115 -14.74 14.02 2.29
N PRO A 116 -14.91 15.22 2.89
CA PRO A 116 -14.62 15.40 4.30
C PRO A 116 -15.50 14.48 5.17
N HIS A 117 -14.88 13.81 6.15
CA HIS A 117 -15.48 12.88 7.10
C HIS A 117 -15.79 11.47 6.58
N GLU A 118 -15.70 11.25 5.27
CA GLU A 118 -15.92 9.92 4.69
C GLU A 118 -14.74 8.99 4.95
N GLU A 119 -13.55 9.50 5.24
CA GLU A 119 -12.36 8.68 5.51
C GLU A 119 -12.49 7.81 6.78
N ARG A 120 -13.48 8.09 7.64
CA ARG A 120 -13.75 7.39 8.90
C ARG A 120 -15.15 6.80 8.99
N ALA A 121 -15.99 7.03 7.98
CA ALA A 121 -17.35 6.51 7.95
C ALA A 121 -17.34 5.06 7.45
N GLY A 122 -17.70 4.13 8.36
CA GLY A 122 -17.89 2.71 8.07
C GLY A 122 -19.32 2.38 7.69
#